data_AF-A0A7V3HUT9-F1
#
_entry.id   AF-A0A7V3HUT9-F1
#
_cell.length_a   1.000
_cell.length_b   1.000
_cell.length_c   1.000
_cell.angle_alpha   90.00
_cell.angle_beta   90.00
_cell.angle_gamma   90.00
#
_symmetry.space_group_name_H-M   'P 1'
#
loop_
_entity.id
_entity.type
_entity.pdbx_description
1 polymer ?
#
loop_
_entity_poly.entity_id
_entity_poly.type
_entity_poly.pdbx_seq_one_letter_code
_entity_poly.pdbx_strand_id
1 'polypeptide(L)'
;MENEFITYLDGVDLDKLKKWYNGYNFLKDDVYNPFDMLKFIRNDFRYFNYWFATGTPTFLIKLIEQNHYFLPKLSNIIVEEQLLDSFGIDNINLEVILYQSGYLTIDKMIEKRRGGIEYKPKLPNKEVKMSFSDILIDFLTTQYNDKIRLQDDIYDSLIDNDLKLTHGYNRQIHLHHRV
;
A
#
# COMPACT_ATOMS: atom_id res chain seq x y z
N MET A 1 -18.53 10.17 11.52
CA MET A 1 -17.61 9.25 12.22
C MET A 1 -16.62 9.98 13.13
N GLU A 2 -16.03 11.12 12.75
CA GLU A 2 -15.09 11.84 13.65
C GLU A 2 -15.68 12.20 15.02
N ASN A 3 -16.97 12.57 15.10
CA ASN A 3 -17.55 13.09 16.34
C ASN A 3 -17.86 12.05 17.44
N GLU A 4 -17.84 10.75 17.15
CA GLU A 4 -18.23 9.71 18.14
C GLU A 4 -17.06 9.20 18.99
N PHE A 5 -15.82 9.30 18.47
CA PHE A 5 -14.63 8.77 19.14
C PHE A 5 -13.81 9.81 19.88
N ILE A 6 -13.99 11.11 19.59
CA ILE A 6 -13.20 12.20 20.19
C ILE A 6 -13.26 12.19 21.72
N THR A 7 -14.39 11.84 22.31
CA THR A 7 -14.55 11.73 23.77
C THR A 7 -13.72 10.62 24.42
N TYR A 8 -13.31 9.61 23.66
CA TYR A 8 -12.44 8.52 24.12
C TYR A 8 -10.96 8.77 23.82
N LEU A 9 -10.61 9.92 23.26
CA LEU A 9 -9.26 10.26 22.79
C LEU A 9 -8.68 11.45 23.57
N ASP A 10 -9.05 11.62 24.83
CA ASP A 10 -8.51 12.70 25.67
C ASP A 10 -6.98 12.56 25.80
N GLY A 11 -6.27 13.67 25.62
CA GLY A 11 -4.81 13.71 25.59
C GLY A 11 -4.14 13.12 24.34
N VAL A 12 -4.90 12.69 23.32
CA VAL A 12 -4.34 12.14 22.07
C VAL A 12 -3.99 13.26 21.08
N ASP A 13 -2.81 13.18 20.47
CA ASP A 13 -2.46 14.00 19.31
C ASP A 13 -3.23 13.50 18.08
N LEU A 14 -4.30 14.22 17.73
CA LEU A 14 -5.22 13.87 16.65
C LEU A 14 -4.56 13.98 15.26
N ASP A 15 -3.61 14.89 15.06
CA ASP A 15 -2.91 15.02 13.77
C ASP A 15 -1.99 13.83 13.56
N LYS A 16 -1.31 13.39 14.61
CA LYS A 16 -0.51 12.17 14.59
C LYS A 16 -1.39 10.93 14.43
N LEU A 17 -2.55 10.90 15.08
CA LEU A 17 -3.53 9.80 14.95
C LEU A 17 -4.01 9.66 13.50
N LYS A 18 -4.38 10.78 12.86
CA LYS A 18 -4.76 10.82 11.45
C LYS A 18 -3.67 10.25 10.56
N LYS A 19 -2.42 10.68 10.73
CA LYS A 19 -1.27 10.18 9.95
C LYS A 19 -1.08 8.66 10.09
N TRP A 20 -1.35 8.11 11.27
CA TRP A 20 -1.14 6.68 11.53
C TRP A 20 -2.28 5.81 11.01
N TYR A 21 -3.54 6.18 11.26
CA TYR A 21 -4.67 5.25 11.12
C TYR A 21 -5.83 5.77 10.24
N ASN A 22 -5.80 7.03 9.80
CA ASN A 22 -6.80 7.60 8.87
C ASN A 22 -6.24 7.64 7.45
N GLY A 23 -7.13 7.61 6.45
CA GLY A 23 -6.77 7.84 5.06
C GLY A 23 -7.47 6.89 4.09
N TYR A 24 -8.32 5.98 4.57
CA TYR A 24 -9.15 5.13 3.72
C TYR A 24 -10.29 5.95 3.12
N ASN A 25 -10.35 6.03 1.81
CA ASN A 25 -11.38 6.74 1.07
C ASN A 25 -12.14 5.80 0.14
N PHE A 26 -13.46 5.86 0.22
CA PHE A 26 -14.39 5.12 -0.62
C PHE A 26 -15.31 6.10 -1.38
N LEU A 27 -14.70 7.06 -2.09
CA LEU A 27 -15.36 8.09 -2.92
C LEU A 27 -15.97 9.28 -2.18
N LYS A 28 -15.61 9.49 -0.91
CA LYS A 28 -16.14 10.62 -0.13
C LYS A 28 -15.11 11.16 0.86
N ASP A 29 -15.19 10.70 2.10
CA ASP A 29 -14.37 11.18 3.21
C ASP A 29 -13.36 10.12 3.60
N ASP A 30 -12.19 10.58 4.06
CA ASP A 30 -11.19 9.70 4.63
C ASP A 30 -11.67 9.18 6.01
N VAL A 31 -11.63 7.87 6.19
CA VAL A 31 -12.05 7.19 7.41
C VAL A 31 -10.88 6.47 8.08
N TYR A 32 -11.03 6.26 9.39
CA TYR A 32 -10.11 5.43 10.15
C TYR A 32 -10.43 3.96 9.94
N ASN A 33 -9.41 3.10 9.99
CA ASN A 33 -9.66 1.68 10.17
C ASN A 33 -10.23 1.45 11.59
N PRO A 34 -11.45 0.91 11.73
CA PRO A 34 -12.06 0.70 13.04
C PRO A 34 -11.24 -0.27 13.92
N PHE A 35 -10.57 -1.26 13.33
CA PHE A 35 -9.79 -2.23 14.09
C PHE A 35 -8.49 -1.62 14.66
N ASP A 36 -7.82 -0.79 13.87
CA ASP A 36 -6.60 -0.10 14.32
C ASP A 36 -6.92 0.94 15.39
N MET A 37 -8.07 1.62 15.28
CA MET A 37 -8.59 2.49 16.35
C MET A 37 -8.88 1.73 17.64
N LEU A 38 -9.54 0.55 17.56
CA LEU A 38 -9.80 -0.28 18.74
C LEU A 38 -8.51 -0.75 19.41
N LYS A 39 -7.51 -1.15 18.61
CA LYS A 39 -6.18 -1.53 19.11
C LYS A 39 -5.44 -0.35 19.72
N PHE A 40 -5.51 0.82 19.09
CA PHE A 40 -4.90 2.05 19.61
C PHE A 40 -5.45 2.42 20.98
N ILE A 41 -6.77 2.40 21.14
CA ILE A 41 -7.44 2.67 22.42
C ILE A 41 -7.10 1.57 23.46
N ARG A 42 -7.16 0.30 23.06
CA ARG A 42 -6.84 -0.84 23.95
C ARG A 42 -5.40 -0.85 24.45
N ASN A 43 -4.47 -0.29 23.69
CA ASN A 43 -3.04 -0.23 24.03
C ASN A 43 -2.62 1.15 24.53
N ASP A 44 -3.47 1.81 25.32
CA ASP A 44 -3.18 3.08 26.01
C ASP A 44 -2.66 4.18 25.06
N PHE A 45 -3.31 4.34 23.91
CA PHE A 45 -2.98 5.34 22.89
C PHE A 45 -1.55 5.23 22.34
N ARG A 46 -0.98 4.02 22.34
CA ARG A 46 0.33 3.76 21.74
C ARG A 46 0.25 3.85 20.22
N TYR A 47 1.05 4.74 19.63
CA TYR A 47 1.28 4.78 18.19
C TYR A 47 2.15 3.61 17.76
N PHE A 48 1.58 2.67 17.03
CA PHE A 48 2.24 1.45 16.61
C PHE A 48 1.62 0.94 15.30
N ASN A 49 2.33 0.07 14.59
CA ASN A 49 1.77 -0.57 13.42
C ASN A 49 0.78 -1.65 13.86
N TYR A 50 -0.52 -1.38 13.70
CA TYR A 50 -1.59 -2.32 14.07
C TYR A 50 -2.13 -3.12 12.88
N TRP A 51 -1.70 -2.77 11.67
CA TRP A 51 -2.04 -3.43 10.43
C TRP A 51 -1.83 -4.95 10.53
N PHE A 52 -2.90 -5.69 10.29
CA PHE A 52 -2.92 -7.14 10.42
C PHE A 52 -3.42 -7.76 9.12
N ALA A 53 -2.49 -8.12 8.24
CA ALA A 53 -2.81 -8.81 7.00
C ALA A 53 -2.60 -10.32 7.18
N THR A 54 -3.62 -11.02 7.68
CA THR A 54 -3.56 -12.49 7.77
C THR A 54 -3.67 -13.10 6.38
N GLY A 55 -2.63 -13.80 5.94
CA GLY A 55 -2.60 -14.56 4.68
C GLY A 55 -2.37 -13.73 3.40
N THR A 56 -2.65 -12.43 3.44
CA THR A 56 -2.49 -11.53 2.28
C THR A 56 -1.04 -11.34 1.83
N PRO A 57 -0.02 -11.21 2.71
CA PRO A 57 1.36 -10.99 2.28
C PRO A 57 1.85 -12.11 1.36
N THR A 58 1.72 -13.37 1.78
CA THR A 58 2.15 -14.53 0.98
C THR A 58 1.39 -14.66 -0.34
N PHE A 59 0.10 -14.30 -0.35
CA PHE A 59 -0.70 -14.32 -1.57
C PHE A 59 -0.31 -13.20 -2.56
N LEU A 60 -0.08 -11.98 -2.06
CA LEU A 60 0.38 -10.85 -2.88
C LEU A 60 1.72 -11.15 -3.55
N ILE A 61 2.66 -11.74 -2.81
CA ILE A 61 3.96 -12.14 -3.34
C ILE A 61 3.80 -13.12 -4.50
N LYS A 62 2.98 -14.16 -4.31
CA LYS A 62 2.69 -15.14 -5.36
C LYS A 62 2.07 -14.49 -6.60
N LEU A 63 1.18 -13.51 -6.43
CA LEU A 63 0.58 -12.79 -7.56
C LEU A 63 1.60 -11.92 -8.29
N ILE A 64 2.50 -11.23 -7.58
CA ILE A 64 3.57 -10.44 -8.18
C ILE A 64 4.48 -11.35 -9.02
N GLU A 65 4.85 -12.51 -8.49
CA GLU A 65 5.68 -13.51 -9.17
C GLU A 65 4.98 -14.11 -10.40
N GLN A 66 3.76 -14.62 -10.24
CA GLN A 66 3.01 -15.31 -11.30
C GLN A 66 2.70 -14.39 -12.49
N ASN A 67 2.46 -13.10 -12.23
CA ASN A 67 2.13 -12.13 -13.28
C ASN A 67 3.36 -11.38 -13.83
N HIS A 68 4.57 -11.69 -13.35
CA HIS A 68 5.78 -10.93 -13.66
C HIS A 68 5.57 -9.41 -13.53
N TYR A 69 4.90 -9.01 -12.45
CA TYR A 69 4.40 -7.64 -12.32
C TYR A 69 5.56 -6.64 -12.22
N PHE A 70 5.51 -5.60 -13.06
CA PHE A 70 6.51 -4.53 -13.02
C PHE A 70 6.25 -3.61 -11.82
N LEU A 71 6.88 -3.91 -10.68
CA LEU A 71 6.70 -3.20 -9.41
C LEU A 71 6.76 -1.66 -9.50
N PRO A 72 7.63 -1.03 -10.30
CA PRO A 72 7.63 0.43 -10.42
C PRO A 72 6.32 1.01 -10.96
N LYS A 73 5.45 0.21 -11.58
CA LYS A 73 4.09 0.64 -11.96
C LYS A 73 3.24 1.04 -10.74
N LEU A 74 3.53 0.48 -9.55
CA LEU A 74 2.76 0.75 -8.33
C LEU A 74 2.80 2.22 -7.89
N SER A 75 3.84 2.98 -8.25
CA SER A 75 3.95 4.39 -7.87
C SER A 75 3.03 5.32 -8.65
N ASN A 76 2.48 4.87 -9.78
CA ASN A 76 1.61 5.69 -10.62
C ASN A 76 0.48 4.87 -11.25
N ILE A 77 -0.26 4.17 -10.39
CA ILE A 77 -1.43 3.39 -10.78
C ILE A 77 -2.57 4.32 -11.19
N ILE A 78 -3.22 3.98 -12.30
CA ILE A 78 -4.53 4.49 -12.70
C ILE A 78 -5.38 3.26 -13.01
N VAL A 79 -6.56 3.16 -12.40
CA VAL A 79 -7.51 2.08 -12.63
C VAL A 79 -8.81 2.64 -13.18
N GLU A 80 -9.39 1.97 -14.17
CA GLU A 80 -10.73 2.31 -14.64
C GLU A 80 -11.76 1.86 -13.59
N GLU A 81 -12.87 2.59 -13.49
CA GLU A 81 -13.95 2.27 -12.55
C GLU A 81 -14.41 0.80 -12.63
N GLN A 82 -14.57 0.29 -13.84
CA GLN A 82 -15.00 -1.08 -14.11
C GLN A 82 -14.05 -2.15 -13.55
N LEU A 83 -12.78 -1.80 -13.34
CA LEU A 83 -11.78 -2.72 -12.81
C LEU A 83 -12.01 -2.98 -11.31
N LEU A 84 -12.50 -1.99 -10.56
CA LEU A 84 -12.82 -2.15 -9.14
C LEU A 84 -14.02 -3.09 -8.91
N ASP A 85 -14.90 -3.20 -9.89
CA ASP A 85 -16.07 -4.08 -9.88
C ASP A 85 -15.78 -5.48 -10.46
N SER A 86 -14.58 -5.71 -10.98
CA SER A 86 -14.23 -6.96 -11.66
C SER A 86 -13.88 -8.07 -10.66
N PHE A 87 -14.81 -9.01 -10.46
CA PHE A 87 -14.65 -10.23 -9.64
C PHE A 87 -14.05 -11.42 -10.42
N GLY A 88 -13.45 -11.18 -11.58
CA GLY A 88 -12.99 -12.23 -12.48
C GLY A 88 -11.81 -13.03 -11.91
N ILE A 89 -12.06 -14.28 -11.51
CA ILE A 89 -11.07 -15.21 -10.96
C ILE A 89 -10.00 -15.60 -12.01
N ASP A 90 -10.33 -15.48 -13.30
CA ASP A 90 -9.46 -15.94 -14.40
C ASP A 90 -8.33 -14.98 -14.76
N ASN A 91 -8.36 -13.73 -14.27
CA ASN A 91 -7.32 -12.73 -14.51
C ASN A 91 -7.19 -11.77 -13.32
N ILE A 92 -6.62 -12.28 -12.22
CA ILE A 92 -6.50 -11.54 -10.95
C ILE A 92 -5.58 -10.33 -11.14
N ASN A 93 -6.17 -9.14 -11.14
CA ASN A 93 -5.43 -7.89 -11.23
C ASN A 93 -4.88 -7.50 -9.84
N LEU A 94 -3.56 -7.28 -9.75
CA LEU A 94 -2.88 -6.98 -8.49
C LEU A 94 -3.44 -5.71 -7.84
N GLU A 95 -3.74 -4.68 -8.63
CA GLU A 95 -4.27 -3.40 -8.15
C GLU A 95 -5.65 -3.58 -7.49
N VAL A 96 -6.51 -4.45 -8.04
CA VAL A 96 -7.81 -4.79 -7.45
C VAL A 96 -7.64 -5.53 -6.12
N ILE A 97 -6.74 -6.50 -6.06
CA ILE A 97 -6.48 -7.24 -4.82
C ILE A 97 -5.91 -6.33 -3.74
N LEU A 98 -4.97 -5.45 -4.08
CA LEU A 98 -4.42 -4.47 -3.15
C LEU A 98 -5.50 -3.52 -2.62
N TYR A 99 -6.45 -3.11 -3.47
CA TYR A 99 -7.59 -2.31 -3.03
C TYR A 99 -8.53 -3.09 -2.10
N GLN A 100 -8.96 -4.29 -2.49
CA GLN A 100 -9.89 -5.12 -1.71
C GLN A 100 -9.31 -5.57 -0.36
N SER A 101 -7.98 -5.78 -0.29
CA SER A 101 -7.28 -6.13 0.94
C SER A 101 -6.87 -4.91 1.79
N GLY A 102 -7.19 -3.69 1.34
CA GLY A 102 -6.97 -2.45 2.09
C GLY A 102 -5.54 -1.91 2.05
N TYR A 103 -4.67 -2.42 1.18
CA TYR A 103 -3.38 -1.80 0.89
C TYR A 103 -3.53 -0.52 0.07
N LEU A 104 -4.45 -0.52 -0.90
CA LEU A 104 -4.78 0.66 -1.69
C LEU A 104 -6.14 1.22 -1.30
N THR A 105 -6.26 2.52 -1.48
CA THR A 105 -7.50 3.28 -1.35
C THR A 105 -7.55 4.36 -2.42
N ILE A 106 -8.70 5.00 -2.62
CA ILE A 106 -8.86 6.01 -3.67
C ILE A 106 -8.24 7.33 -3.21
N ASP A 107 -7.30 7.88 -3.98
CA ASP A 107 -6.81 9.24 -3.76
C ASP A 107 -7.69 10.25 -4.49
N LYS A 108 -7.96 9.97 -5.77
CA LYS A 108 -8.68 10.90 -6.66
C LYS A 108 -9.53 10.15 -7.67
N MET A 109 -10.68 10.75 -7.96
CA MET A 109 -11.49 10.46 -9.14
C MET A 109 -11.07 11.39 -10.29
N ILE A 110 -10.93 10.85 -11.49
CA ILE A 110 -10.51 11.55 -12.69
C ILE A 110 -11.54 11.28 -13.79
N GLU A 111 -12.18 12.33 -14.29
CA GLU A 111 -13.07 12.22 -15.44
C GLU A 111 -12.25 12.18 -16.75
N LYS A 112 -12.50 11.17 -17.57
CA LYS A 112 -11.84 11.03 -18.87
C LYS A 112 -12.44 12.04 -19.85
N ARG A 113 -11.59 12.61 -20.72
CA ARG A 113 -12.02 13.53 -21.80
C ARG A 113 -13.04 12.94 -22.77
N ARG A 114 -13.06 11.61 -22.93
CA ARG A 114 -14.00 10.89 -23.81
C ARG A 114 -15.23 10.34 -23.06
N GLY A 115 -15.42 10.70 -21.79
CA GLY A 115 -16.39 10.09 -20.89
C GLY A 115 -15.82 8.88 -20.16
N GLY A 116 -16.36 8.62 -18.97
CA GLY A 116 -15.92 7.57 -18.05
C GLY A 116 -15.05 8.09 -16.90
N ILE A 117 -14.88 7.26 -15.88
CA ILE A 117 -14.18 7.58 -14.64
C ILE A 117 -12.95 6.68 -14.48
N GLU A 118 -11.85 7.30 -14.07
CA GLU A 118 -10.63 6.64 -13.61
C GLU A 118 -10.37 7.01 -12.15
N TYR A 119 -9.79 6.09 -11.40
CA TYR A 119 -9.33 6.31 -10.05
C TYR A 119 -7.81 6.27 -10.00
N LYS A 120 -7.25 7.20 -9.24
CA LYS A 120 -5.86 7.17 -8.83
C LYS A 120 -5.78 6.61 -7.42
N PRO A 121 -5.24 5.39 -7.21
CA PRO A 121 -5.07 4.84 -5.87
C PRO A 121 -3.87 5.41 -5.13
N LYS A 122 -3.88 5.29 -3.81
CA LYS A 122 -2.74 5.53 -2.90
C LYS A 122 -2.71 4.51 -1.77
N LEU A 123 -1.59 4.46 -1.06
CA LEU A 123 -1.52 3.83 0.26
C LEU A 123 -2.18 4.79 1.29
N PRO A 124 -3.12 4.31 2.13
CA PRO A 124 -3.99 5.16 2.94
C PRO A 124 -3.23 5.96 4.01
N ASN A 125 -2.37 5.27 4.77
CA ASN A 125 -1.83 5.82 6.02
C ASN A 125 -0.41 5.29 6.28
N LYS A 126 0.20 5.70 7.40
CA LYS A 126 1.59 5.32 7.71
C LYS A 126 1.78 3.82 7.94
N GLU A 127 0.91 3.17 8.70
CA GLU A 127 1.10 1.75 9.04
C GLU A 127 0.99 0.84 7.82
N VAL A 128 0.07 1.15 6.89
CA VAL A 128 -0.08 0.39 5.65
C VAL A 128 1.12 0.61 4.75
N LYS A 129 1.63 1.85 4.65
CA LYS A 129 2.87 2.15 3.91
C LYS A 129 4.05 1.35 4.42
N MET A 130 4.25 1.34 5.74
CA MET A 130 5.32 0.56 6.37
C MET A 130 5.16 -0.92 6.07
N SER A 131 3.99 -1.48 6.35
CA SER A 131 3.72 -2.92 6.16
C SER A 131 3.88 -3.36 4.70
N PHE A 132 3.41 -2.54 3.76
CA PHE A 132 3.56 -2.83 2.34
C PHE A 132 5.02 -2.76 1.89
N SER A 133 5.76 -1.76 2.39
CA SER A 133 7.19 -1.62 2.11
C SER A 133 7.97 -2.81 2.64
N ASP A 134 7.70 -3.26 3.87
CA ASP A 134 8.34 -4.43 4.45
C ASP A 134 8.11 -5.68 3.59
N ILE A 135 6.89 -5.88 3.08
CA ILE A 135 6.55 -6.99 2.17
C ILE A 135 7.35 -6.91 0.86
N LEU A 136 7.41 -5.73 0.24
CA LEU A 136 8.16 -5.54 -1.01
C LEU A 136 9.66 -5.71 -0.79
N ILE A 137 10.17 -5.26 0.35
CA ILE A 137 11.58 -5.39 0.68
C ILE A 137 11.92 -6.84 0.95
N ASP A 138 11.12 -7.57 1.73
CA ASP A 138 11.31 -8.99 1.95
C ASP A 138 11.24 -9.76 0.63
N PHE A 139 10.35 -9.38 -0.29
CA PHE A 139 10.31 -9.93 -1.64
C PHE A 139 11.62 -9.71 -2.41
N LEU A 140 12.06 -8.45 -2.46
CA LEU A 140 13.23 -8.03 -3.22
C LEU A 140 14.54 -8.53 -2.57
N THR A 141 14.59 -8.70 -1.26
CA THR A 141 15.77 -9.20 -0.54
C THR A 141 15.79 -10.71 -0.39
N THR A 142 14.66 -11.40 -0.39
CA THR A 142 14.67 -12.88 -0.46
C THR A 142 15.24 -13.37 -1.80
N GLN A 143 15.21 -12.51 -2.83
CA GLN A 143 15.88 -12.72 -4.11
C GLN A 143 17.40 -12.37 -4.07
N TYR A 144 17.90 -11.69 -3.04
CA TYR A 144 19.28 -11.16 -2.98
C TYR A 144 19.91 -11.32 -1.58
N ASN A 145 21.03 -12.04 -1.47
CA ASN A 145 21.69 -12.41 -0.20
C ASN A 145 22.16 -11.25 0.74
N ASP A 146 22.00 -9.97 0.39
CA ASP A 146 22.46 -8.80 1.18
C ASP A 146 21.28 -8.02 1.77
N LYS A 147 20.62 -8.62 2.77
CA LYS A 147 19.29 -8.25 3.30
C LYS A 147 19.16 -6.86 3.95
N ILE A 148 20.16 -6.41 4.71
CA ILE A 148 20.01 -5.25 5.62
C ILE A 148 20.22 -3.91 4.90
N ARG A 149 21.23 -3.81 4.04
CA ARG A 149 21.54 -2.54 3.35
C ARG A 149 20.52 -2.20 2.26
N LEU A 150 20.01 -3.23 1.59
CA LEU A 150 18.95 -3.07 0.60
C LEU A 150 17.60 -2.71 1.25
N GLN A 151 17.40 -3.12 2.52
CA GLN A 151 16.23 -2.75 3.32
C GLN A 151 16.12 -1.24 3.53
N ASP A 152 17.19 -0.60 4.00
CA ASP A 152 17.21 0.84 4.27
C ASP A 152 17.06 1.67 2.98
N ASP A 153 17.82 1.32 1.92
CA ASP A 153 17.82 2.05 0.65
C ASP A 153 16.44 2.01 -0.07
N ILE A 154 15.73 0.89 0.02
CA ILE A 154 14.38 0.74 -0.56
C ILE A 154 13.33 1.44 0.31
N TYR A 155 13.45 1.34 1.63
CA TYR A 155 12.52 1.97 2.56
C TYR A 155 12.49 3.48 2.36
N ASP A 156 13.67 4.11 2.25
CA ASP A 156 13.79 5.55 1.99
C ASP A 156 13.19 5.93 0.63
N SER A 157 13.43 5.13 -0.41
CA SER A 157 12.87 5.36 -1.76
C SER A 157 11.34 5.27 -1.80
N LEU A 158 10.73 4.37 -1.01
CA LEU A 158 9.29 4.17 -0.94
C LEU A 158 8.60 5.24 -0.10
N ILE A 159 9.25 5.75 0.95
CA ILE A 159 8.75 6.86 1.76
C ILE A 159 8.75 8.17 0.96
N ASP A 160 9.82 8.42 0.21
CA ASP A 160 9.99 9.68 -0.53
C ASP A 160 9.26 9.70 -1.87
N ASN A 161 8.62 8.59 -2.26
CA ASN A 161 7.95 8.42 -3.56
C ASN A 161 8.91 8.64 -4.76
N ASP A 162 10.22 8.52 -4.54
CA ASP A 162 11.27 8.66 -5.56
C ASP A 162 11.90 7.30 -5.86
N LEU A 163 11.25 6.54 -6.75
CA LEU A 163 11.72 5.20 -7.18
C LEU A 163 12.93 5.23 -8.13
N LYS A 164 13.62 6.36 -8.32
CA LYS A 164 14.75 6.46 -9.27
C LYS A 164 15.90 5.48 -8.96
N LEU A 165 16.09 5.08 -7.71
CA LEU A 165 17.14 4.14 -7.31
C LEU A 165 16.94 2.71 -7.86
N THR A 166 15.71 2.31 -8.18
CA THR A 166 15.42 0.98 -8.76
C THR A 166 15.90 0.83 -10.21
N HIS A 167 16.16 1.94 -10.92
CA HIS A 167 16.57 1.92 -12.33
C HIS A 167 18.05 1.56 -12.54
N GLY A 168 18.89 1.77 -11.52
CA GLY A 168 20.31 1.41 -11.57
C GLY A 168 20.53 -0.11 -11.56
N TYR A 169 19.73 -0.83 -10.76
CA TYR A 169 19.95 -2.25 -10.50
C TYR A 169 19.34 -3.17 -11.56
N ASN A 170 18.20 -2.82 -12.17
CA ASN A 170 17.62 -3.58 -13.29
C ASN A 170 18.60 -3.76 -14.47
N ARG A 171 19.57 -2.85 -14.65
CA ARG A 171 20.60 -2.95 -15.70
C ARG A 171 21.65 -4.02 -15.45
N GLN A 172 21.89 -4.42 -14.20
CA GLN A 172 22.81 -5.53 -13.89
C GLN A 172 22.16 -6.91 -14.08
N ILE A 173 20.83 -7.00 -13.98
CA ILE A 173 20.06 -8.24 -14.12
C ILE A 173 20.13 -8.79 -15.56
N HIS A 174 20.20 -7.93 -16.58
CA HIS A 174 20.37 -8.37 -17.97
C HIS A 174 21.77 -8.87 -18.32
N LEU A 175 22.78 -8.63 -17.48
CA LEU A 175 24.15 -9.07 -17.75
C LEU A 175 24.47 -10.46 -17.15
N HIS A 176 23.69 -10.93 -16.17
CA HIS A 176 23.91 -12.24 -15.52
C HIS A 176 23.07 -13.40 -16.08
N HIS A 177 22.16 -13.14 -17.03
CA HIS A 177 21.39 -14.18 -17.75
C HIS A 177 21.85 -14.42 -19.21
N ARG A 178 23.06 -13.97 -19.55
CA ARG A 178 23.77 -14.40 -20.77
C ARG A 178 25.13 -14.99 -20.42
N VAL A 179 25.13 -16.13 -19.73
CA VAL A 179 26.20 -17.14 -19.80
C VAL A 179 25.53 -18.50 -19.77
#